data_AF-A0A960U2L8-F1
#
_entry.id   AF-A0A960U2L8-F1
#
_cell.length_a   1.000
_cell.length_b   1.000
_cell.length_c   1.000
_cell.angle_alpha   90.00
_cell.angle_beta   90.00
_cell.angle_gamma   90.00
#
_symmetry.space_group_name_H-M   'P 1'
#
loop_
_entity.id
_entity.type
_entity.pdbx_description
1 polymer ?
#
loop_
_entity_poly.entity_id
_entity_poly.type
_entity_poly.pdbx_seq_one_letter_code
_entity_poly.pdbx_strand_id
1 'polypeptide(L)'
;MLGYCYDNNLFESHVEELDESPREPGSYLIPGRCSLSPFLEKGQYQINKYRPDFDDWELVPDYSGVIFYSKADKTEKKYDKGESPDFINYTDIKPPSPEKYYQWNETLGNWEYIEALEISDKKIIGKLKAKELEQARADAGFDFEIAPGNSKKFDCDTKATIYVGNLTNLARIKPSFSIQAFSDYDNVLHSLSNAQLKSLGDGLLTKKQADFTEKHNYYTSIDAETTLSGLNAIIAEIQSKIDSL
;
A
#
# COMPACT_ATOMS: atom_id res chain seq x y z
N MET A 1 1.63 13.84 53.03
CA MET A 1 0.30 13.20 52.83
C MET A 1 0.09 13.12 51.34
N LEU A 2 -0.29 11.96 50.78
CA LEU A 2 -0.47 11.80 49.33
C LEU A 2 -1.87 12.24 48.91
N GLY A 3 -1.97 12.99 47.81
CA GLY A 3 -3.23 13.24 47.11
C GLY A 3 -3.23 12.54 45.75
N TYR A 4 -4.31 11.86 45.40
CA TYR A 4 -4.45 11.13 44.15
C TYR A 4 -5.35 11.90 43.20
N CYS A 5 -4.83 12.31 42.06
CA CYS A 5 -5.49 13.24 41.15
C CYS A 5 -6.05 12.52 39.92
N TYR A 6 -7.17 13.03 39.43
CA TYR A 6 -7.92 12.44 38.33
C TYR A 6 -8.36 13.48 37.30
N ASP A 7 -8.43 13.06 36.03
CA ASP A 7 -9.06 13.81 34.94
C ASP A 7 -10.17 12.98 34.31
N ASN A 8 -11.34 13.60 34.10
CA ASN A 8 -12.57 12.88 33.74
C ASN A 8 -12.83 11.63 34.60
N ASN A 9 -12.55 11.75 35.90
CA ASN A 9 -12.58 10.69 36.90
C ASN A 9 -11.58 9.54 36.68
N LEU A 10 -10.69 9.56 35.69
CA LEU A 10 -9.64 8.56 35.53
C LEU A 10 -8.36 9.04 36.24
N PHE A 11 -7.68 8.12 36.91
CA PHE A 11 -6.41 8.40 37.58
C PHE A 11 -5.40 8.96 36.58
N GLU A 12 -4.79 10.09 36.94
CA GLU A 12 -3.81 10.77 36.10
C GLU A 12 -2.44 10.80 36.78
N SER A 13 -2.40 11.19 38.05
CA SER A 13 -1.16 11.44 38.79
C SER A 13 -1.39 11.46 40.30
N HIS A 14 -0.31 11.64 41.07
CA HIS A 14 -0.37 11.88 42.51
C HIS A 14 0.46 13.10 42.90
N VAL A 15 0.08 13.72 44.00
CA VAL A 15 0.80 14.82 44.66
C VAL A 15 1.40 14.25 45.95
N GLU A 16 2.72 14.32 46.09
CA GLU A 16 3.43 13.69 47.20
C GLU A 16 3.35 14.49 48.51
N GLU A 17 3.29 15.81 48.38
CA GLU A 17 3.27 16.76 49.48
C GLU A 17 2.12 17.73 49.30
N LEU A 18 1.06 17.55 50.10
CA LEU A 18 -0.03 18.51 50.19
C LEU A 18 0.36 19.68 51.07
N ASP A 19 -0.05 20.88 50.68
CA ASP A 19 0.15 22.10 51.45
C ASP A 19 -0.66 22.06 52.75
N GLU A 20 -0.06 22.46 53.87
CA GLU A 20 -0.78 22.62 55.12
C GLU A 20 -1.71 23.85 55.05
N SER A 21 -2.90 23.73 55.62
CA SER A 21 -3.87 24.82 55.68
C SER A 21 -3.32 25.96 56.53
N PRO A 22 -3.17 27.19 55.98
CA PRO A 22 -2.71 28.33 56.77
C PRO A 22 -3.73 28.81 57.81
N ARG A 23 -4.96 28.27 57.77
CA ARG A 23 -6.05 28.62 58.70
C ARG A 23 -6.27 27.58 59.79
N GLU A 24 -5.89 26.33 59.53
CA GLU A 24 -6.16 25.19 60.40
C GLU A 24 -4.91 24.29 60.46
N PRO A 25 -3.96 24.59 61.37
CA PRO A 25 -2.76 23.78 61.54
C PRO A 25 -3.09 22.31 61.80
N GLY A 26 -2.40 21.40 61.12
CA GLY A 26 -2.67 19.97 61.12
C GLY A 26 -3.66 19.48 60.05
N SER A 27 -4.28 20.39 59.29
CA SER A 27 -5.12 20.05 58.13
C SER A 27 -4.38 20.34 56.82
N TYR A 28 -4.61 19.53 55.78
CA TYR A 28 -3.96 19.68 54.48
C TYR A 28 -4.94 20.11 53.40
N LEU A 29 -4.50 20.99 52.51
CA LEU A 29 -5.27 21.44 51.35
C LEU A 29 -5.23 20.35 50.27
N ILE A 30 -6.40 19.86 49.88
CA ILE A 30 -6.55 18.89 48.79
C ILE A 30 -6.79 19.69 47.50
N PRO A 31 -5.92 19.58 46.48
CA PRO A 31 -6.14 20.23 45.20
C PRO A 31 -7.45 19.76 44.56
N GLY A 32 -8.02 20.62 43.73
CA GLY A 32 -9.22 20.27 42.96
C GLY A 32 -8.95 19.02 42.11
N ARG A 33 -9.95 18.13 42.04
CA ARG A 33 -9.87 16.82 41.36
C ARG A 33 -8.82 15.87 41.93
N CYS A 34 -8.57 15.95 43.23
CA CYS A 34 -7.78 14.96 43.94
C CYS A 34 -8.57 14.40 45.13
N SER A 35 -8.26 13.17 45.52
CA SER A 35 -8.80 12.51 46.71
C SER A 35 -7.64 11.98 47.57
N LEU A 36 -7.88 11.88 48.88
CA LEU A 36 -6.96 11.21 49.82
C LEU A 36 -7.18 9.69 49.85
N SER A 37 -8.28 9.22 49.26
CA SER A 37 -8.60 7.80 49.17
C SER A 37 -7.52 7.08 48.37
N PRO A 38 -6.87 6.04 48.90
CA PRO A 38 -5.81 5.33 48.19
C PRO A 38 -6.36 4.61 46.97
N PHE A 39 -5.60 4.62 45.87
CA PHE A 39 -5.96 3.90 44.65
C PHE A 39 -5.86 2.37 44.85
N LEU A 40 -6.56 1.61 44.02
CA LEU A 40 -6.51 0.15 44.01
C LEU A 40 -5.33 -0.35 43.18
N GLU A 41 -4.64 -1.40 43.64
CA GLU A 41 -3.59 -2.05 42.87
C GLU A 41 -4.16 -2.53 41.52
N LYS A 42 -3.60 -2.01 40.42
CA LYS A 42 -4.10 -2.30 39.07
C LYS A 42 -3.48 -3.58 38.52
N GLY A 43 -4.30 -4.41 37.89
CA GLY A 43 -3.85 -5.49 37.03
C GLY A 43 -3.41 -5.00 35.65
N GLN A 44 -3.08 -5.95 34.78
CA GLN A 44 -2.82 -5.68 33.37
C GLN A 44 -4.10 -5.17 32.71
N TYR A 45 -4.00 -4.09 31.94
CA TYR A 45 -5.12 -3.43 31.24
C TYR A 45 -6.22 -2.87 32.14
N GLN A 46 -5.83 -2.28 33.26
CA GLN A 46 -6.75 -1.62 34.18
C GLN A 46 -6.25 -0.23 34.56
N ILE A 47 -7.19 0.66 34.82
CA ILE A 47 -6.95 1.98 35.37
C ILE A 47 -7.90 2.23 36.53
N ASN A 48 -7.45 3.04 37.49
CA ASN A 48 -8.31 3.51 38.57
C ASN A 48 -9.23 4.61 38.05
N LYS A 49 -10.52 4.50 38.35
CA LYS A 49 -11.54 5.50 38.11
C LYS A 49 -12.14 5.93 39.44
N TYR A 50 -12.10 7.21 39.72
CA TYR A 50 -12.64 7.80 40.93
C TYR A 50 -14.17 7.81 40.87
N ARG A 51 -14.82 7.47 41.98
CA ARG A 51 -16.27 7.53 42.16
C ARG A 51 -16.61 8.61 43.19
N PRO A 52 -17.01 9.81 42.75
CA PRO A 52 -17.28 10.93 43.65
C PRO A 52 -18.34 10.62 44.71
N ASP A 53 -19.35 9.82 44.36
CA ASP A 53 -20.46 9.48 45.25
C ASP A 53 -20.04 8.59 46.44
N PHE A 54 -18.91 7.89 46.32
CA PHE A 54 -18.41 6.93 47.31
C PHE A 54 -17.07 7.36 47.93
N ASP A 55 -16.48 8.46 47.43
CA ASP A 55 -15.11 8.90 47.73
C ASP A 55 -14.07 7.75 47.69
N ASP A 56 -14.18 6.93 46.64
CA ASP A 56 -13.33 5.78 46.44
C ASP A 56 -12.94 5.58 44.97
N TRP A 57 -12.13 4.55 44.73
CA TRP A 57 -11.67 4.17 43.40
C TRP A 57 -12.29 2.84 42.99
N GLU A 58 -12.64 2.73 41.72
CA GLU A 58 -12.97 1.47 41.06
C GLU A 58 -11.94 1.17 39.97
N LEU A 59 -11.67 -0.12 39.72
CA LEU A 59 -10.87 -0.51 38.57
C LEU A 59 -11.77 -0.64 37.34
N VAL A 60 -11.43 0.08 36.28
CA VAL A 60 -12.08 -0.06 34.96
C VAL A 60 -11.07 -0.57 33.93
N PRO A 61 -11.53 -1.24 32.86
CA PRO A 61 -10.64 -1.69 31.81
C PRO A 61 -9.97 -0.50 31.11
N ASP A 62 -8.66 -0.64 30.85
CA ASP A 62 -7.87 0.35 30.12
C ASP A 62 -6.88 -0.37 29.20
N TYR A 63 -7.20 -0.37 27.91
CA TYR A 63 -6.37 -0.94 26.87
C TYR A 63 -5.62 0.12 26.07
N SER A 64 -5.55 1.35 26.60
CA SER A 64 -4.76 2.41 26.00
C SER A 64 -3.29 1.99 25.89
N GLY A 65 -2.68 2.30 24.74
CA GLY A 65 -1.30 1.90 24.42
C GLY A 65 -1.15 0.52 23.77
N VAL A 66 -2.21 -0.30 23.69
CA VAL A 66 -2.21 -1.54 22.90
C VAL A 66 -2.76 -1.25 21.51
N ILE A 67 -2.09 -1.79 20.48
CA ILE A 67 -2.58 -1.75 19.10
C ILE A 67 -3.42 -2.99 18.87
N PHE A 68 -4.68 -2.79 18.51
CA PHE A 68 -5.56 -3.84 18.06
C PHE A 68 -5.65 -3.83 16.53
N TYR A 69 -5.95 -4.98 15.95
CA TYR A 69 -6.10 -5.18 14.52
C TYR A 69 -7.53 -5.67 14.27
N SER A 70 -8.20 -5.05 13.31
CA SER A 70 -9.51 -5.51 12.84
C SER A 70 -9.38 -6.88 12.20
N LYS A 71 -10.23 -7.82 12.63
CA LYS A 71 -10.26 -9.19 12.10
C LYS A 71 -10.73 -9.25 10.64
N ALA A 72 -11.46 -8.22 10.18
CA ALA A 72 -12.02 -8.15 8.84
C ALA A 72 -11.04 -7.58 7.80
N ASP A 73 -10.43 -6.44 8.10
CA ASP A 73 -9.64 -5.65 7.14
C ASP A 73 -8.20 -5.39 7.59
N LYS A 74 -7.80 -5.88 8.77
CA LYS A 74 -6.43 -5.81 9.34
C LYS A 74 -5.97 -4.41 9.71
N THR A 75 -6.86 -3.43 9.66
CA THR A 75 -6.54 -2.05 10.07
C THR A 75 -6.24 -1.97 11.56
N GLU A 76 -5.29 -1.10 11.90
CA GLU A 76 -4.93 -0.82 13.29
C GLU A 76 -6.00 0.07 13.96
N LYS A 77 -6.34 -0.25 15.20
CA LYS A 77 -7.17 0.55 16.09
C LYS A 77 -6.48 0.70 17.44
N LYS A 78 -6.48 1.93 17.94
CA LYS A 78 -6.06 2.26 19.30
C LYS A 78 -7.30 2.68 20.07
N TYR A 79 -7.35 2.32 21.35
CA TYR A 79 -8.42 2.67 22.26
C TYR A 79 -7.95 3.80 23.18
N ASP A 80 -8.86 4.71 23.49
CA ASP A 80 -8.60 5.77 24.46
C ASP A 80 -8.64 5.22 25.89
N LYS A 81 -8.16 6.02 26.86
CA LYS A 81 -8.14 5.60 28.27
C LYS A 81 -9.55 5.30 28.77
N GLY A 82 -9.71 4.15 29.42
CA GLY A 82 -11.00 3.71 29.95
C GLY A 82 -11.94 3.12 28.90
N GLU A 83 -11.55 3.06 27.63
CA GLU A 83 -12.31 2.35 26.60
C GLU A 83 -12.01 0.85 26.62
N SER A 84 -13.05 0.06 26.34
CA SER A 84 -12.95 -1.39 26.21
C SER A 84 -12.93 -1.80 24.73
N PRO A 85 -12.00 -2.68 24.32
CA PRO A 85 -11.97 -3.23 22.99
C PRO A 85 -13.22 -4.03 22.66
N ASP A 86 -13.66 -3.89 21.43
CA ASP A 86 -14.61 -4.84 20.86
C ASP A 86 -13.87 -6.10 20.41
N PHE A 87 -13.69 -7.04 21.34
CA PHE A 87 -13.01 -8.32 21.11
C PHE A 87 -13.72 -9.22 20.08
N ILE A 88 -14.97 -8.89 19.71
CA ILE A 88 -15.66 -9.60 18.64
C ILE A 88 -15.02 -9.24 17.30
N ASN A 89 -14.74 -7.96 17.06
CA ASN A 89 -14.25 -7.46 15.78
C ASN A 89 -12.73 -7.20 15.74
N TYR A 90 -12.08 -7.15 16.89
CA TYR A 90 -10.67 -6.80 17.02
C TYR A 90 -9.88 -7.86 17.79
N THR A 91 -8.58 -7.91 17.50
CA THR A 91 -7.60 -8.78 18.16
C THR A 91 -6.32 -8.00 18.42
N ASP A 92 -5.61 -8.28 19.50
CA ASP A 92 -4.28 -7.72 19.78
C ASP A 92 -3.16 -8.47 19.02
N ILE A 93 -3.51 -9.55 18.32
CA ILE A 93 -2.58 -10.33 17.51
C ILE A 93 -2.36 -9.65 16.16
N LYS A 94 -1.14 -9.21 15.91
CA LYS A 94 -0.73 -8.62 14.63
C LYS A 94 -0.88 -9.63 13.47
N PRO A 95 -1.48 -9.24 12.33
CA PRO A 95 -1.52 -10.08 11.13
C PRO A 95 -0.11 -10.37 10.60
N PRO A 96 0.20 -11.60 10.19
CA PRO A 96 1.48 -11.94 9.58
C PRO A 96 1.69 -11.23 8.23
N SER A 97 2.94 -10.98 7.88
CA SER A 97 3.32 -10.44 6.57
C SER A 97 3.55 -11.57 5.56
N PRO A 98 3.07 -11.45 4.30
CA PRO A 98 2.23 -10.38 3.78
C PRO A 98 0.75 -10.55 4.15
N GLU A 99 0.15 -9.48 4.67
CA GLU A 99 -1.18 -9.48 5.30
C GLU A 99 -2.32 -9.95 4.38
N LYS A 100 -2.20 -9.72 3.06
CA LYS A 100 -3.25 -10.04 2.08
C LYS A 100 -3.56 -11.53 1.92
N TYR A 101 -2.69 -12.43 2.38
CA TYR A 101 -2.92 -13.87 2.29
C TYR A 101 -3.39 -14.52 3.59
N TYR A 102 -3.62 -13.72 4.63
CA TYR A 102 -4.10 -14.22 5.90
C TYR A 102 -5.55 -13.79 6.16
N GLN A 103 -6.32 -14.64 6.82
CA GLN A 103 -7.67 -14.36 7.28
C GLN A 103 -7.80 -14.78 8.74
N TRP A 104 -8.60 -14.05 9.52
CA TRP A 104 -8.83 -14.41 10.91
C TRP A 104 -9.67 -15.68 11.01
N ASN A 105 -9.18 -16.66 11.78
CA ASN A 105 -9.88 -17.89 12.11
C ASN A 105 -10.44 -17.77 13.53
N GLU A 106 -11.76 -17.56 13.64
CA GLU A 106 -12.45 -17.42 14.95
C GLU A 106 -12.39 -18.69 15.80
N THR A 107 -12.22 -19.87 15.19
CA THR A 107 -12.16 -21.14 15.93
C THR A 107 -10.82 -21.34 16.61
N LEU A 108 -9.73 -20.94 15.95
CA LEU A 108 -8.37 -21.07 16.46
C LEU A 108 -7.88 -19.81 17.17
N GLY A 109 -8.59 -18.68 17.01
CA GLY A 109 -8.19 -17.39 17.58
C GLY A 109 -6.87 -16.88 17.00
N ASN A 110 -6.62 -17.10 15.71
CA ASN A 110 -5.38 -16.71 15.06
C ASN A 110 -5.57 -16.34 13.57
N TRP A 111 -4.51 -15.81 12.96
CA TRP A 111 -4.45 -15.56 11.53
C TRP A 111 -4.08 -16.84 10.78
N GLU A 112 -4.95 -17.29 9.89
CA GLU A 112 -4.77 -18.48 9.06
C GLU A 112 -4.35 -18.09 7.64
N TYR A 113 -3.37 -18.80 7.09
CA TYR A 113 -2.90 -18.61 5.73
C TYR A 113 -3.89 -19.22 4.72
N ILE A 114 -4.33 -18.43 3.75
CA ILE A 114 -5.28 -18.83 2.71
C ILE A 114 -4.53 -18.95 1.37
N GLU A 115 -4.08 -20.17 1.05
CA GLU A 115 -3.31 -20.47 -0.17
C GLU A 115 -4.04 -20.03 -1.46
N ALA A 116 -5.37 -20.16 -1.49
CA ALA A 116 -6.20 -19.78 -2.64
C ALA A 116 -6.06 -18.29 -3.03
N LEU A 117 -5.84 -17.40 -2.05
CA LEU A 117 -5.62 -15.96 -2.31
C LEU A 117 -4.28 -15.74 -3.02
N GLU A 118 -3.22 -16.42 -2.58
CA GLU A 118 -1.90 -16.31 -3.21
C GLU A 118 -1.91 -16.85 -4.64
N ILE A 119 -2.56 -18.00 -4.87
CA ILE A 119 -2.70 -18.59 -6.21
C ILE A 119 -3.48 -17.65 -7.14
N SER A 120 -4.56 -17.05 -6.65
CA SER A 120 -5.36 -16.09 -7.40
C SER A 120 -4.54 -14.87 -7.83
N ASP A 121 -3.81 -14.27 -6.89
CA ASP A 121 -2.94 -13.12 -7.16
C ASP A 121 -1.87 -13.45 -8.19
N LYS A 122 -1.19 -14.59 -8.05
CA LYS A 122 -0.19 -15.06 -9.02
C LYS A 122 -0.79 -15.23 -10.42
N LYS A 123 -2.02 -15.74 -10.52
CA LYS A 123 -2.72 -15.91 -11.80
C LYS A 123 -3.11 -14.58 -12.43
N ILE A 124 -3.59 -13.62 -11.65
CA ILE A 124 -3.94 -12.27 -12.11
C ILE A 124 -2.67 -11.55 -12.62
N ILE A 125 -1.60 -11.57 -11.83
CA ILE A 125 -0.30 -10.99 -12.21
C ILE A 125 0.22 -11.64 -13.49
N GLY A 126 0.11 -12.98 -13.61
CA GLY A 126 0.51 -13.70 -14.81
C GLY A 126 -0.26 -13.25 -16.06
N LYS A 127 -1.57 -13.05 -15.94
CA LYS A 127 -2.41 -12.53 -17.04
C LYS A 127 -2.07 -11.09 -17.43
N LEU A 128 -1.83 -10.21 -16.45
CA LEU A 128 -1.43 -8.83 -16.71
C LEU A 128 -0.10 -8.77 -17.46
N LYS A 129 0.91 -9.53 -17.00
CA LYS A 129 2.20 -9.63 -17.69
C LYS A 129 2.09 -10.18 -19.10
N ALA A 130 1.22 -11.17 -19.33
CA ALA A 130 0.97 -11.71 -20.66
C ALA A 130 0.36 -10.65 -21.59
N LYS A 131 -0.60 -9.86 -21.08
CA LYS A 131 -1.24 -8.78 -21.83
C LYS A 131 -0.25 -7.64 -22.14
N GLU A 132 0.59 -7.25 -21.18
CA GLU A 132 1.66 -6.27 -21.39
C GLU A 132 2.66 -6.74 -22.45
N LEU A 133 2.99 -8.04 -22.46
CA LEU A 133 3.86 -8.63 -23.47
C LEU A 133 3.21 -8.65 -24.87
N GLU A 134 1.92 -8.96 -24.95
CA GLU A 134 1.16 -8.89 -26.21
C GLU A 134 1.08 -7.46 -26.74
N GLN A 135 0.81 -6.48 -25.87
CA GLN A 135 0.80 -5.07 -26.24
C GLN A 135 2.18 -4.61 -26.72
N ALA A 136 3.25 -4.95 -25.99
CA ALA A 136 4.62 -4.63 -26.39
C ALA A 136 5.00 -5.26 -27.75
N ARG A 137 4.47 -6.44 -28.08
CA ARG A 137 4.65 -7.07 -29.40
C ARG A 137 3.90 -6.31 -30.50
N ALA A 138 2.67 -5.90 -30.24
CA ALA A 138 1.86 -5.12 -31.17
C ALA A 138 2.50 -3.74 -31.44
N ASP A 139 2.94 -3.03 -30.38
CA ASP A 139 3.57 -1.72 -30.48
C ASP A 139 4.95 -1.78 -31.18
N ALA A 140 5.65 -2.91 -31.05
CA ALA A 140 6.88 -3.17 -31.78
C ALA A 140 6.67 -3.50 -33.27
N GLY A 141 5.42 -3.65 -33.73
CA GLY A 141 5.07 -3.96 -35.11
C GLY A 141 5.37 -5.42 -35.50
N PHE A 142 5.39 -6.35 -34.54
CA PHE A 142 5.62 -7.76 -34.80
C PHE A 142 4.32 -8.48 -35.22
N ASP A 143 3.94 -8.32 -36.50
CA ASP A 143 3.05 -9.26 -37.18
C ASP A 143 3.88 -10.47 -37.66
N PHE A 144 3.95 -11.53 -36.84
CA PHE A 144 4.36 -12.83 -37.36
C PHE A 144 3.12 -13.58 -37.87
N GLU A 145 2.60 -13.18 -39.03
CA GLU A 145 2.03 -14.19 -39.91
C GLU A 145 3.18 -15.11 -40.29
N ILE A 146 3.18 -16.32 -39.74
CA ILE A 146 4.09 -17.38 -40.19
C ILE A 146 3.70 -17.64 -41.65
N ALA A 147 4.46 -17.04 -42.57
CA ALA A 147 4.27 -17.25 -44.00
C ALA A 147 4.19 -18.77 -44.29
N PRO A 148 3.27 -19.22 -45.16
CA PRO A 148 3.15 -20.64 -45.50
C PRO A 148 4.52 -21.19 -45.94
N GLY A 149 5.06 -22.15 -45.19
CA GLY A 149 6.37 -22.76 -45.45
C GLY A 149 7.42 -22.60 -44.35
N ASN A 150 7.20 -21.77 -43.33
CA ASN A 150 8.08 -21.71 -42.17
C ASN A 150 7.67 -22.75 -41.11
N SER A 151 8.58 -23.66 -40.76
CA SER A 151 8.33 -24.66 -39.70
C SER A 151 8.95 -24.21 -38.37
N LYS A 152 8.19 -24.30 -37.28
CA LYS A 152 8.74 -24.27 -35.92
C LYS A 152 9.42 -25.60 -35.62
N LYS A 153 10.70 -25.58 -35.27
CA LYS A 153 11.34 -26.71 -34.60
C LYS A 153 11.67 -26.32 -33.17
N PHE A 154 11.21 -27.13 -32.24
CA PHE A 154 11.61 -27.03 -30.84
C PHE A 154 12.90 -27.83 -30.68
N ASP A 155 13.97 -27.15 -30.28
CA ASP A 155 15.22 -27.80 -29.95
C ASP A 155 15.21 -28.15 -28.46
N CYS A 156 15.21 -29.45 -28.15
CA CYS A 156 15.14 -29.95 -26.79
C CYS A 156 16.42 -29.72 -26.00
N ASP A 157 17.57 -29.55 -26.67
CA ASP A 157 18.87 -29.43 -26.01
C ASP A 157 19.12 -28.00 -25.53
N THR A 158 18.66 -27.00 -26.30
CA THR A 158 18.77 -25.58 -25.96
C THR A 158 17.51 -25.02 -25.28
N LYS A 159 16.43 -25.80 -25.22
CA LYS A 159 15.08 -25.36 -24.82
C LYS A 159 14.59 -24.10 -25.57
N ALA A 160 15.13 -23.87 -26.77
CA ALA A 160 14.80 -22.72 -27.59
C ALA A 160 13.94 -23.15 -28.78
N THR A 161 13.01 -22.29 -29.18
CA THR A 161 12.26 -22.47 -30.43
C THR A 161 13.04 -21.83 -31.56
N ILE A 162 13.54 -22.64 -32.49
CA ILE A 162 14.31 -22.16 -33.64
C ILE A 162 13.36 -21.96 -34.82
N TYR A 163 13.37 -20.75 -35.39
CA TYR A 163 12.62 -20.41 -36.60
C TYR A 163 13.55 -20.54 -37.81
N VAL A 164 13.29 -21.52 -38.67
CA VAL A 164 14.01 -21.69 -39.94
C VAL A 164 13.19 -21.02 -41.04
N GLY A 165 13.61 -19.84 -41.46
CA GLY A 165 13.01 -19.07 -42.56
C GLY A 165 13.73 -19.27 -43.88
N ASN A 166 12.99 -19.47 -44.97
CA ASN A 166 13.53 -19.54 -46.33
C ASN A 166 14.02 -18.14 -46.77
N LEU A 167 15.34 -17.96 -46.90
CA LEU A 167 16.00 -16.65 -47.11
C LEU A 167 15.73 -15.98 -48.47
N THR A 168 14.96 -16.61 -49.36
CA THR A 168 14.72 -16.12 -50.73
C THR A 168 13.75 -14.93 -50.84
N ASN A 169 12.99 -14.62 -49.78
CA ASN A 169 12.06 -13.47 -49.76
C ASN A 169 12.57 -12.23 -49.01
N LEU A 170 13.85 -12.19 -48.61
CA LEU A 170 14.44 -11.09 -47.82
C LEU A 170 14.61 -9.76 -48.57
N ALA A 171 14.37 -9.70 -49.88
CA ALA A 171 14.56 -8.47 -50.66
C ALA A 171 13.43 -7.41 -50.51
N ARG A 172 12.39 -7.65 -49.69
CA ARG A 172 11.26 -6.72 -49.51
C ARG A 172 10.85 -6.41 -48.07
N ILE A 173 11.64 -6.79 -47.08
CA ILE A 173 11.30 -6.56 -45.67
C ILE A 173 12.03 -5.31 -45.18
N LYS A 174 11.25 -4.29 -44.75
CA LYS A 174 11.74 -3.14 -43.97
C LYS A 174 12.55 -3.66 -42.77
N PRO A 175 13.74 -3.12 -42.46
CA PRO A 175 14.59 -3.67 -41.42
C PRO A 175 14.04 -3.29 -40.04
N SER A 176 13.29 -4.20 -39.43
CA SER A 176 12.98 -4.20 -38.01
C SER A 176 13.55 -5.50 -37.43
N PHE A 177 14.85 -5.48 -37.12
CA PHE A 177 15.52 -6.60 -36.45
C PHE A 177 15.53 -6.42 -34.94
N SER A 178 15.12 -7.46 -34.24
CA SER A 178 15.24 -7.65 -32.79
C SER A 178 16.67 -7.96 -32.37
N ILE A 179 17.11 -7.33 -31.29
CA ILE A 179 18.34 -7.65 -30.56
C ILE A 179 18.08 -8.88 -29.70
N GLN A 180 18.56 -10.06 -30.11
CA GLN A 180 19.08 -11.11 -29.20
C GLN A 180 19.67 -12.31 -29.97
N ALA A 181 20.94 -12.15 -30.36
CA ALA A 181 21.92 -13.23 -30.52
C ALA A 181 23.31 -12.59 -30.36
N PHE A 182 23.80 -12.54 -29.11
CA PHE A 182 25.05 -11.85 -28.73
C PHE A 182 26.31 -12.71 -28.95
N SER A 183 26.50 -13.29 -30.14
CA SER A 183 27.79 -13.90 -30.52
C SER A 183 28.34 -13.48 -31.88
N ASP A 184 27.53 -12.88 -32.76
CA ASP A 184 27.93 -12.67 -34.17
C ASP A 184 27.95 -11.18 -34.58
N TYR A 185 28.14 -10.28 -33.61
CA TYR A 185 28.02 -8.83 -33.82
C TYR A 185 29.09 -8.25 -34.77
N ASP A 186 30.31 -8.81 -34.77
CA ASP A 186 31.40 -8.29 -35.60
C ASP A 186 31.21 -8.57 -37.10
N ASN A 187 30.56 -9.67 -37.47
CA ASN A 187 30.40 -10.06 -38.88
C ASN A 187 29.27 -9.30 -39.59
N VAL A 188 28.20 -8.94 -38.88
CA VAL A 188 27.05 -8.24 -39.47
C VAL A 188 27.36 -6.76 -39.67
N LEU A 189 28.06 -6.12 -38.73
CA LEU A 189 28.43 -4.70 -38.82
C LEU A 189 29.40 -4.41 -39.98
N HIS A 190 30.31 -5.32 -40.29
CA HIS A 190 31.24 -5.15 -41.43
C HIS A 190 30.58 -5.21 -42.81
N SER A 191 29.33 -5.69 -42.90
CA SER A 191 28.59 -5.81 -44.16
C SER A 191 27.69 -4.63 -44.49
N LEU A 192 27.48 -3.70 -43.55
CA LEU A 192 26.60 -2.55 -43.74
C LEU A 192 27.37 -1.34 -44.27
N SER A 193 26.88 -0.77 -45.37
CA SER A 193 27.40 0.48 -45.90
C SER A 193 27.10 1.66 -44.95
N ASN A 194 27.94 2.69 -44.98
CA ASN A 194 27.73 3.91 -44.18
C ASN A 194 26.35 4.56 -44.40
N ALA A 195 25.75 4.40 -45.58
CA ALA A 195 24.40 4.88 -45.88
C ALA A 195 23.32 4.11 -45.10
N GLN A 196 23.51 2.80 -44.91
CA GLN A 196 22.61 1.96 -44.11
C GLN A 196 22.74 2.26 -42.62
N LEU A 197 23.95 2.48 -42.13
CA LEU A 197 24.19 2.89 -40.74
C LEU A 197 23.58 4.27 -40.44
N LYS A 198 23.71 5.22 -41.37
CA LYS A 198 23.10 6.55 -41.25
C LYS A 198 21.56 6.48 -41.27
N SER A 199 20.98 5.72 -42.20
CA SER A 199 19.52 5.52 -42.26
C SER A 199 18.97 4.85 -41.01
N LEU A 200 19.74 3.96 -40.38
CA LEU A 200 19.36 3.30 -39.13
C LEU A 200 19.40 4.29 -37.95
N GLY A 201 20.44 5.13 -37.90
CA GLY A 201 20.56 6.21 -36.91
C GLY A 201 19.42 7.23 -37.01
N ASP A 202 19.11 7.69 -38.22
CA ASP A 202 18.04 8.65 -38.48
C ASP A 202 16.67 8.07 -38.09
N GLY A 203 16.41 6.80 -38.43
CA GLY A 203 15.14 6.12 -38.07
C GLY A 203 14.95 5.93 -36.56
N LEU A 204 16.02 5.59 -35.83
CA LEU A 204 15.98 5.48 -34.37
C LEU A 204 15.74 6.83 -33.68
N LEU A 205 16.31 7.90 -34.23
CA LEU A 205 16.12 9.25 -33.70
C LEU A 205 14.67 9.71 -33.89
N THR A 206 14.10 9.52 -35.08
CA THR A 206 12.69 9.88 -35.34
C THR A 206 11.72 9.09 -34.46
N LYS A 207 11.97 7.79 -34.23
CA LYS A 207 11.13 6.98 -33.35
C LYS A 207 11.18 7.44 -31.90
N LYS A 208 12.38 7.74 -31.36
CA LYS A 208 12.52 8.30 -30.01
C LYS A 208 11.86 9.67 -29.85
N GLN A 209 11.89 10.50 -30.89
CA GLN A 209 11.20 11.79 -30.89
C GLN A 209 9.68 11.61 -30.86
N ALA A 210 9.14 10.66 -31.65
CA ALA A 210 7.71 10.33 -31.63
C ALA A 210 7.24 9.80 -30.26
N ASP A 211 7.96 8.83 -29.68
CA ASP A 211 7.66 8.28 -28.35
C ASP A 211 7.70 9.36 -27.26
N PHE A 212 8.63 10.32 -27.37
CA PHE A 212 8.72 11.45 -26.45
C PHE A 212 7.53 12.40 -26.60
N THR A 213 7.13 12.72 -27.84
CA THR A 213 5.97 13.57 -28.11
C THR A 213 4.67 12.92 -27.62
N GLU A 214 4.49 11.61 -27.83
CA GLU A 214 3.30 10.88 -27.38
C GLU A 214 3.23 10.82 -25.85
N LYS A 215 4.35 10.51 -25.17
CA LYS A 215 4.40 10.57 -23.71
C LYS A 215 4.17 11.98 -23.17
N HIS A 216 4.76 12.99 -23.80
CA HIS A 216 4.54 14.38 -23.39
C HIS A 216 3.06 14.75 -23.50
N ASN A 217 2.41 14.43 -24.62
CA ASN A 217 0.99 14.66 -24.85
C ASN A 217 0.10 13.95 -23.81
N TYR A 218 0.41 12.69 -23.49
CA TYR A 218 -0.30 11.90 -22.48
C TYR A 218 -0.19 12.49 -21.07
N TYR A 219 1.00 12.96 -20.67
CA TYR A 219 1.17 13.61 -19.36
C TYR A 219 0.50 14.98 -19.31
N THR A 220 0.51 15.76 -20.41
CA THR A 220 -0.23 17.03 -20.47
C THR A 220 -1.76 16.86 -20.48
N SER A 221 -2.29 15.74 -21.02
CA SER A 221 -3.73 15.47 -20.96
C SER A 221 -4.19 15.03 -19.58
N ILE A 222 -3.36 14.28 -18.85
CA ILE A 222 -3.66 13.90 -17.45
C ILE A 222 -3.67 15.12 -16.54
N ASP A 223 -2.70 16.02 -16.67
CA ASP A 223 -2.66 17.25 -15.87
C ASP A 223 -3.89 18.14 -16.15
N ALA A 224 -4.32 18.22 -17.40
CA ALA A 224 -5.50 19.00 -17.80
C ALA A 224 -6.83 18.39 -17.31
N GLU A 225 -7.03 17.07 -17.43
CA GLU A 225 -8.25 16.41 -16.93
C GLU A 225 -8.32 16.41 -15.39
N THR A 226 -7.19 16.22 -14.71
CA THR A 226 -7.14 16.22 -13.25
C THR A 226 -7.39 17.62 -12.67
N THR A 227 -6.84 18.66 -13.30
CA THR A 227 -7.11 20.05 -12.90
C THR A 227 -8.54 20.49 -13.23
N LEU A 228 -9.10 20.10 -14.38
CA LEU A 228 -10.48 20.44 -14.75
C LEU A 228 -11.52 19.73 -13.85
N SER A 229 -11.28 18.45 -13.53
CA SER A 229 -12.12 17.69 -12.60
C SER A 229 -12.06 18.26 -11.18
N GLY A 230 -10.86 18.61 -10.70
CA GLY A 230 -10.67 19.26 -9.40
C GLY A 230 -11.33 20.64 -9.31
N LEU A 231 -11.21 21.47 -10.36
CA LEU A 231 -11.88 22.78 -10.43
C LEU A 231 -13.40 22.67 -10.44
N ASN A 232 -13.96 21.71 -11.19
CA ASN A 232 -15.40 21.49 -11.24
C ASN A 232 -15.96 21.00 -9.89
N ALA A 233 -15.20 20.19 -9.15
CA ALA A 233 -15.58 19.76 -7.80
C ALA A 233 -15.60 20.94 -6.81
N ILE A 234 -14.60 21.83 -6.87
CA ILE A 234 -14.54 23.04 -6.03
C ILE A 234 -15.69 24.00 -6.35
N ILE A 235 -15.99 24.21 -7.64
CA ILE A 235 -17.12 25.06 -8.08
C ILE A 235 -18.44 24.49 -7.55
N ALA A 236 -18.66 23.19 -7.67
CA ALA A 236 -19.87 22.53 -7.17
C ALA A 236 -20.03 22.68 -5.64
N GLU A 237 -18.95 22.57 -4.87
CA GLU A 237 -18.97 22.77 -3.42
C GLU A 237 -19.31 24.22 -3.03
N ILE A 238 -18.75 25.19 -3.76
CA ILE A 238 -19.05 26.62 -3.54
C ILE A 238 -20.52 26.92 -3.87
N GLN A 239 -21.04 26.42 -4.99
CA GLN A 239 -22.46 26.59 -5.36
C GLN A 239 -23.38 26.01 -4.28
N SER A 240 -23.09 24.80 -3.80
CA SER A 240 -23.89 24.16 -2.74
C SER A 240 -23.92 24.95 -1.44
N LYS A 241 -22.83 25.65 -1.09
CA LYS A 241 -22.78 26.51 0.11
C LYS A 241 -23.56 27.80 -0.09
N ILE A 242 -23.54 28.38 -1.29
CA ILE A 242 -24.33 29.57 -1.63
C ILE A 242 -25.83 29.26 -1.59
N ASP A 243 -26.27 28.12 -2.14
CA ASP A 243 -27.69 27.73 -2.17
C ASP A 243 -28.24 27.37 -0.78
N SER A 244 -27.37 27.14 0.21
CA SER A 244 -27.72 26.82 1.59
C SER A 244 -27.82 28.03 2.53
N LEU A 245 -27.49 29.23 2.03
CA LEU A 245 -27.59 30.51 2.73
C LEU A 245 -28.88 31.25 2.35
#